data_AF-A0A847J6G4-F1
#
_entry.id   AF-A0A847J6G4-F1
#
_cell.length_a   1.000
_cell.length_b   1.000
_cell.length_c   1.000
_cell.angle_alpha   90.00
_cell.angle_beta   90.00
_cell.angle_gamma   90.00
#
_symmetry.space_group_name_H-M   'P 1'
#
loop_
_entity.id
_entity.type
_entity.pdbx_description
1 polymer ?
#
loop_
_entity_poly.entity_id
_entity_poly.type
_entity_poly.pdbx_seq_one_letter_code
_entity_poly.pdbx_strand_id
1 'polypeptide(L)'
;EAARDLGATPWQSFRFVVLPIILPSVVGIGLFGFTLSWDEIARSSQAIGSVNTLPLDLQGLTTTVTTPDIYALGTATSAISFLVIALTLTTIRSIAARRSRHGDDSGSGMV
;
A
#
# COMPACT_ATOMS: atom_id res chain seq x y z
N GLU A 1 -3.02 -27.33 -8.07
CA GLU A 1 -3.30 -28.77 -8.24
C GLU A 1 -3.34 -29.46 -6.89
N ALA A 2 -2.28 -29.37 -6.08
CA ALA A 2 -2.25 -29.90 -4.70
C ALA A 2 -3.50 -29.60 -3.83
N ALA A 3 -4.06 -28.38 -3.88
CA ALA A 3 -5.27 -28.06 -3.12
C ALA A 3 -6.52 -28.83 -3.59
N ARG A 4 -6.66 -29.05 -4.90
CA ARG A 4 -7.75 -29.87 -5.47
C ARG A 4 -7.54 -31.34 -5.15
N ASP A 5 -6.30 -31.81 -5.15
CA ASP A 5 -5.95 -33.18 -4.78
C ASP A 5 -6.29 -33.48 -3.30
N LEU A 6 -6.26 -32.46 -2.45
CA LEU A 6 -6.71 -32.51 -1.05
C LEU A 6 -8.23 -32.32 -0.87
N GLY A 7 -9.00 -32.32 -1.95
CA GLY A 7 -10.47 -32.20 -1.92
C GLY A 7 -11.00 -30.78 -1.75
N ALA A 8 -10.17 -29.74 -1.91
CA ALA A 8 -10.64 -28.36 -1.80
C ALA A 8 -11.55 -27.99 -2.99
N THR A 9 -12.68 -27.35 -2.67
CA THR A 9 -13.57 -26.74 -3.66
C THR A 9 -12.86 -25.60 -4.40
N PRO A 10 -13.31 -25.21 -5.62
CA PRO A 10 -12.69 -24.12 -6.38
C PRO A 10 -12.57 -22.81 -5.58
N TRP A 11 -13.58 -22.48 -4.78
CA TRP A 11 -13.57 -21.29 -3.93
C TRP A 11 -12.52 -21.36 -2.81
N GLN A 12 -12.38 -22.52 -2.16
CA GLN A 12 -11.33 -22.75 -1.16
C GLN A 12 -9.93 -22.64 -1.79
N SER A 13 -9.72 -23.24 -2.97
CA SER A 13 -8.45 -23.13 -3.67
C SER A 13 -8.13 -21.68 -4.04
N PHE A 14 -9.11 -20.88 -4.46
CA PHE A 14 -8.88 -19.46 -4.71
C PHE A 14 -8.55 -18.71 -3.41
N ARG A 15 -9.41 -18.80 -2.39
CA ARG A 15 -9.31 -17.99 -1.17
C ARG A 15 -8.07 -18.29 -0.32
N PHE A 16 -7.63 -19.56 -0.30
CA PHE A 16 -6.53 -20.02 0.56
C PHE A 16 -5.20 -20.22 -0.17
N VAL A 17 -5.21 -20.33 -1.50
CA VAL A 17 -3.97 -20.52 -2.28
C VAL A 17 -3.74 -19.35 -3.21
N VAL A 18 -4.63 -19.13 -4.18
CA VAL A 18 -4.41 -18.12 -5.23
C VAL A 18 -4.39 -16.72 -4.64
N LEU A 19 -5.45 -16.34 -3.91
CA LEU A 19 -5.62 -15.00 -3.36
C LEU A 19 -4.43 -14.61 -2.48
N PRO A 20 -3.98 -15.38 -1.46
CA PRO A 20 -2.83 -15.01 -0.65
C PRO A 20 -1.52 -14.88 -1.43
N ILE A 21 -1.31 -15.72 -2.46
CA ILE A 21 -0.12 -15.67 -3.32
C ILE A 21 -0.09 -14.37 -4.14
N ILE A 22 -1.22 -13.99 -4.74
CA ILE A 22 -1.31 -12.77 -5.57
C ILE A 22 -1.62 -11.51 -4.76
N LEU A 23 -2.06 -11.64 -3.51
CA LEU A 23 -2.47 -10.53 -2.64
C LEU A 23 -1.45 -9.39 -2.60
N PRO A 24 -0.14 -9.62 -2.36
CA PRO A 24 0.83 -8.52 -2.37
C PRO A 24 0.87 -7.78 -3.71
N SER A 25 0.75 -8.50 -4.83
CA SER A 25 0.67 -7.89 -6.16
C SER A 25 -0.62 -7.11 -6.39
N VAL A 26 -1.77 -7.65 -5.96
CA VAL A 26 -3.07 -6.98 -6.04
C VAL A 26 -3.06 -5.67 -5.26
N VAL A 27 -2.49 -5.67 -4.05
CA VAL A 27 -2.31 -4.45 -3.26
C VAL A 27 -1.41 -3.46 -3.99
N GLY A 28 -0.27 -3.90 -4.55
CA GLY A 28 0.63 -3.04 -5.31
C GLY A 28 -0.03 -2.40 -6.53
N ILE A 29 -0.79 -3.16 -7.32
CA ILE A 29 -1.51 -2.66 -8.50
C ILE A 29 -2.64 -1.72 -8.07
N GLY A 30 -3.35 -2.02 -6.98
CA GLY A 30 -4.39 -1.15 -6.43
C GLY A 30 -3.85 0.21 -6.00
N LEU A 31 -2.72 0.22 -5.29
CA LEU A 31 -2.03 1.46 -4.90
C LEU A 31 -1.53 2.23 -6.13
N PHE A 32 -0.98 1.54 -7.12
CA PHE A 32 -0.53 2.17 -8.36
C PHE A 32 -1.68 2.83 -9.13
N GLY A 33 -2.81 2.12 -9.29
CA GLY A 33 -4.01 2.66 -9.91
C GLY A 33 -4.59 3.85 -9.15
N PHE A 34 -4.57 3.80 -7.81
CA PHE A 34 -4.95 4.94 -6.97
C PHE A 34 -4.05 6.16 -7.23
N THR A 35 -2.72 5.98 -7.25
CA THR A 35 -1.78 7.07 -7.53
C THR A 35 -2.04 7.72 -8.89
N LEU A 36 -2.23 6.90 -9.95
CA LEU A 36 -2.56 7.43 -11.28
C LEU A 36 -3.89 8.18 -11.30
N SER A 37 -4.90 7.69 -10.59
CA SER A 37 -6.19 8.37 -10.48
C SER A 37 -6.10 9.68 -9.69
N TRP A 38 -5.23 9.74 -8.67
CA TRP A 38 -5.04 10.92 -7.84
C TRP A 38 -4.33 12.05 -8.60
N ASP A 39 -3.39 11.71 -9.48
CA ASP A 39 -2.59 12.66 -10.27
C ASP A 39 -3.31 13.20 -11.52
N GLU A 40 -4.48 12.67 -11.85
CA GLU A 40 -5.22 13.00 -13.07
C GLU A 40 -6.10 14.26 -12.90
N ILE A 41 -5.45 15.40 -12.66
CA ILE A 41 -6.09 16.72 -12.48
C ILE A 41 -6.70 17.22 -13.79
N ALA A 42 -6.00 17.05 -14.91
CA ALA A 42 -6.39 17.62 -16.20
C ALA A 42 -7.68 17.00 -16.74
N ARG A 43 -7.83 15.67 -16.70
CA ARG A 43 -9.09 15.04 -17.11
C ARG A 43 -10.21 15.35 -16.11
N SER A 44 -9.92 15.32 -14.81
CA SER A 44 -10.92 15.57 -13.77
C SER A 44 -11.51 16.98 -13.88
N SER A 45 -10.69 18.01 -14.10
CA SER A 45 -11.15 19.40 -14.22
C SER A 45 -12.07 19.66 -15.42
N GLN A 46 -11.89 18.91 -16.50
CA GLN A 46 -12.72 19.01 -17.71
C GLN A 46 -14.02 18.20 -17.60
N ALA A 47 -14.02 17.14 -16.79
CA ALA A 47 -15.17 16.24 -16.64
C ALA A 47 -16.10 16.60 -15.48
N ILE A 48 -15.60 17.35 -14.48
CA ILE A 48 -16.37 17.70 -13.28
C ILE A 48 -17.25 18.94 -13.50
N GLY A 49 -18.40 18.97 -12.83
CA GLY A 49 -19.36 20.07 -12.87
C GLY A 49 -19.12 21.09 -11.75
N SER A 50 -20.12 21.28 -10.89
CA SER A 50 -20.09 22.29 -9.82
C SER A 50 -19.39 21.86 -8.53
N VAL A 51 -19.00 20.58 -8.41
CA VAL A 51 -18.38 20.02 -7.19
C VAL A 51 -16.98 19.53 -7.52
N ASN A 52 -15.99 20.07 -6.83
CA ASN A 52 -14.59 19.69 -7.00
C ASN A 52 -14.23 18.44 -6.20
N THR A 53 -13.22 17.71 -6.67
CA THR A 53 -12.51 16.71 -5.87
C THR A 53 -11.43 17.37 -5.02
N LEU A 54 -10.99 16.70 -3.95
CA LEU A 54 -9.90 17.19 -3.10
C LEU A 54 -8.65 17.62 -3.88
N PRO A 55 -8.14 16.87 -4.89
CA PRO A 55 -6.99 17.32 -5.69
C PRO A 55 -7.26 18.62 -6.47
N LEU A 56 -8.45 18.82 -7.02
CA LEU A 56 -8.82 20.03 -7.74
C LEU A 56 -8.92 21.25 -6.83
N ASP A 57 -9.48 21.07 -5.62
CA ASP A 57 -9.55 22.13 -4.62
C ASP A 57 -8.15 22.54 -4.12
N LEU A 58 -7.27 21.58 -3.85
CA LEU A 58 -5.88 21.86 -3.46
C LEU A 58 -5.12 22.63 -4.55
N GLN A 59 -5.35 22.30 -5.83
CA GLN A 59 -4.79 23.03 -6.96
C GLN A 59 -5.27 24.49 -6.99
N GLY A 60 -6.55 24.74 -6.72
CA GLY A 60 -7.13 26.09 -6.66
C GLY A 60 -6.60 26.93 -5.49
N LEU A 61 -6.42 26.30 -4.31
CA LEU A 61 -5.87 26.97 -3.14
C LEU A 61 -4.41 27.41 -3.33
N THR A 62 -3.67 26.82 -4.29
CA THR A 62 -2.28 27.21 -4.61
C THR A 62 -2.21 28.59 -5.27
N THR A 63 -3.27 29.02 -5.96
CA THR A 63 -3.31 30.33 -6.64
C THR A 63 -4.03 31.40 -5.82
N THR A 64 -4.94 31.00 -4.91
CA THR A 64 -5.67 31.91 -4.02
C THR A 64 -5.55 31.44 -2.57
N VAL A 65 -4.40 31.71 -1.95
CA VAL A 65 -4.13 31.32 -0.55
C VAL A 65 -4.80 32.32 0.40
N THR A 66 -6.09 32.13 0.68
CA THR A 66 -6.82 32.92 1.69
C THR A 66 -6.91 32.20 3.03
N THR A 67 -6.72 30.87 3.06
CA THR A 67 -6.72 30.04 4.27
C THR A 67 -5.52 29.07 4.27
N PRO A 68 -4.95 28.71 5.44
CA PRO A 68 -3.77 27.86 5.55
C PRO A 68 -4.05 26.35 5.36
N ASP A 69 -5.14 25.98 4.68
CA ASP A 69 -5.64 24.60 4.62
C ASP A 69 -4.68 23.65 3.91
N ILE A 70 -3.97 24.12 2.86
CA ILE A 70 -2.92 23.36 2.17
C ILE A 70 -1.82 22.92 3.14
N TYR A 71 -1.38 23.82 4.02
CA TYR A 71 -0.27 23.53 4.94
C TYR A 71 -0.67 22.50 6.00
N ALA A 72 -1.92 22.56 6.48
CA ALA A 72 -2.46 21.60 7.42
C ALA A 72 -2.54 20.20 6.79
N LEU A 73 -3.10 20.10 5.57
CA LEU A 73 -3.23 18.85 4.83
C LEU A 73 -1.87 18.26 4.42
N GLY A 74 -0.93 19.10 4.00
CA GLY A 74 0.45 18.70 3.71
C GLY A 74 1.13 18.11 4.95
N THR A 75 1.05 18.80 6.09
CA THR A 75 1.62 18.31 7.35
C THR A 75 1.00 16.98 7.79
N ALA A 76 -0.33 16.86 7.71
CA ALA A 76 -1.03 15.62 8.06
C ALA A 76 -0.62 14.45 7.15
N THR A 77 -0.53 14.68 5.84
CA THR A 77 -0.13 13.66 4.85
C THR A 77 1.32 13.22 5.06
N SER A 78 2.23 14.16 5.34
CA SER A 78 3.61 13.84 5.69
C SER A 78 3.71 13.02 6.97
N ALA A 79 2.97 13.37 8.01
CA ALA A 79 2.95 12.62 9.27
C ALA A 79 2.48 11.17 9.06
N ILE A 80 1.39 10.97 8.30
CA ILE A 80 0.89 9.62 7.94
C ILE A 80 1.96 8.86 7.15
N SER A 81 2.62 9.50 6.19
CA SER A 81 3.66 8.87 5.37
C SER A 81 4.84 8.40 6.22
N PHE A 82 5.33 9.23 7.14
CA PHE A 82 6.40 8.85 8.06
C PHE A 82 5.99 7.71 8.99
N LEU A 83 4.75 7.71 9.49
CA LEU A 83 4.23 6.62 10.31
C LEU A 83 4.22 5.28 9.54
N VAL A 84 3.74 5.29 8.30
CA VAL A 84 3.72 4.09 7.44
C VAL A 84 5.14 3.59 7.15
N ILE A 85 6.07 4.49 6.82
CA ILE A 85 7.47 4.15 6.60
C ILE A 85 8.08 3.54 7.87
N ALA A 86 7.89 4.16 9.03
CA ALA A 86 8.39 3.66 10.30
C ALA A 86 7.82 2.27 10.63
N LEU A 87 6.51 2.06 10.45
CA LEU A 87 5.88 0.76 10.65
C LEU A 87 6.42 -0.31 9.70
N THR A 88 6.63 0.04 8.43
CA THR A 88 7.17 -0.88 7.42
C THR A 88 8.61 -1.28 7.75
N LEU A 89 9.46 -0.32 8.13
CA LEU A 89 10.84 -0.60 8.50
C LEU A 89 10.93 -1.42 9.79
N THR A 90 10.09 -1.13 10.80
CA THR A 90 10.08 -1.88 12.07
C THR A 90 9.57 -3.30 11.90
N THR A 91 8.55 -3.54 11.07
CA THR A 91 8.06 -4.89 10.76
C THR A 91 9.09 -5.71 10.00
N ILE A 92 9.74 -5.14 8.96
CA ILE A 92 10.84 -5.80 8.23
C ILE A 92 11.98 -6.17 9.18
N ARG A 93 12.43 -5.23 10.03
CA ARG A 93 13.49 -5.49 11.02
C ARG A 93 13.09 -6.58 12.02
N SER A 94 11.84 -6.59 12.47
CA SER A 94 11.33 -7.60 13.41
C SER A 94 11.30 -9.00 12.79
N ILE A 95 10.92 -9.12 11.51
CA ILE A 95 10.92 -10.41 10.79
C ILE A 95 12.36 -10.89 10.55
N ALA A 96 13.26 -9.98 10.13
CA ALA A 96 14.67 -10.30 9.93
C ALA A 96 15.36 -10.76 11.23
N ALA A 97 15.10 -10.07 12.35
CA ALA A 97 15.63 -10.43 13.66
C ALA A 97 15.06 -11.75 14.21
N ARG A 98 13.83 -12.13 13.83
CA ARG A 98 13.27 -13.45 14.15
C ARG A 98 13.94 -14.56 13.36
N ARG A 99 14.36 -14.28 12.12
CA ARG A 99 15.00 -15.24 11.21
C ARG A 99 16.43 -15.59 11.64
N SER A 100 17.19 -14.62 12.18
CA SER A 100 18.55 -14.87 12.69
C SER A 100 18.60 -15.67 13.99
N ARG A 101 17.50 -15.76 14.75
CA ARG A 101 17.42 -16.58 15.97
C ARG A 101 17.12 -18.06 15.71
N HIS A 102 16.76 -18.45 14.48
CA HIS A 102 16.31 -19.81 14.15
C HIS A 102 17.23 -20.56 13.17
N GLY A 103 18.46 -20.07 12.92
CA GLY A 103 19.36 -20.75 11.98
C GLY A 103 20.83 -20.44 12.25
N ASP A 104 21.45 -21.23 13.13
CA ASP A 104 22.88 -21.59 13.04
C ASP A 104 23.21 -22.85 13.87
N ASP A 105 22.47 -23.95 13.68
CA ASP A 105 22.81 -25.26 14.28
C ASP A 105 23.10 -26.34 13.21
N SER A 106 23.12 -25.98 11.92
CA SER A 106 23.33 -26.94 10.83
C SER A 106 24.80 -27.22 10.48
N GLY A 107 25.76 -26.68 11.24
CA GLY A 107 27.21 -26.86 11.00
C GLY A 107 28.02 -27.48 12.14
N SER A 108 27.43 -27.69 13.33
CA SER A 108 28.15 -28.09 14.55
C SER A 108 28.23 -29.61 14.76
N GLY A 109 28.60 -30.34 13.70
CA GLY A 109 28.72 -31.81 13.74
C GLY A 109 29.69 -32.40 12.70
N MET A 110 30.47 -31.56 12.02
CA MET A 110 31.45 -31.98 11.02
C MET A 110 32.86 -31.51 11.40
N VAL A 111 33.38 -32.01 12.52
CA VAL A 111 34.81 -32.14 12.81
C VAL A 111 35.01 -33.23 13.86
#